data_AF-A0A352WSJ6-F1
#
_entry.id   AF-A0A352WSJ6-F1
#
_cell.length_a   1.000
_cell.length_b   1.000
_cell.length_c   1.000
_cell.angle_alpha   90.00
_cell.angle_beta   90.00
_cell.angle_gamma   90.00
#
_symmetry.space_group_name_H-M   'P 1'
#
loop_
_entity.id
_entity.type
_entity.pdbx_description
1 polymer ?
#
loop_
_entity_poly.entity_id
_entity_poly.type
_entity_poly.pdbx_seq_one_letter_code
_entity_poly.pdbx_strand_id
1 'polypeptide(L)' 'NGKSMLAHTAYREGEVAVNNMLGNKDCVDYNAIPSVIYTNPEVAAVGETEETAKQKGLDVSIKTAPLR' A
#
# COMPACT_ATOMS: atom_id res chain seq x y z
N ASN A 1 -4.71 14.44 -9.57
CA ASN A 1 -4.56 12.97 -9.69
C ASN A 1 -4.48 12.37 -8.29
N GLY A 2 -5.23 11.28 -8.04
CA GLY A 2 -5.25 10.59 -6.75
C GLY A 2 -3.88 10.00 -6.39
N LYS A 3 -3.62 9.83 -5.09
CA LYS A 3 -2.33 9.38 -4.55
C LYS A 3 -1.95 7.97 -5.01
N SER A 4 -2.93 7.12 -5.33
CA SER A 4 -2.75 5.80 -5.95
C SER A 4 -3.93 5.50 -6.88
N MET A 5 -3.66 5.14 -8.13
CA MET A 5 -4.69 4.86 -9.16
C MET A 5 -4.98 3.36 -9.24
N LEU A 6 -5.42 2.77 -8.11
CA LEU A 6 -5.77 1.36 -8.00
C LEU A 6 -7.22 1.20 -7.55
N ALA A 7 -7.89 0.16 -8.03
CA ALA A 7 -9.31 -0.07 -7.75
C ALA A 7 -9.60 -0.19 -6.24
N HIS A 8 -8.75 -0.91 -5.51
CA HIS A 8 -8.92 -1.07 -4.06
C HIS A 8 -8.57 0.20 -3.28
N THR A 9 -7.72 1.11 -3.81
CA THR A 9 -7.53 2.45 -3.24
C THR A 9 -8.84 3.24 -3.30
N ALA A 10 -9.47 3.29 -4.48
CA ALA A 10 -10.72 4.02 -4.66
C ALA A 10 -11.84 3.48 -3.76
N TYR A 11 -11.91 2.15 -3.60
CA TYR A 11 -12.85 1.52 -2.68
C TYR A 11 -12.63 1.97 -1.23
N ARG A 12 -11.39 1.91 -0.74
CA ARG A 12 -11.05 2.30 0.64
C ARG A 12 -11.27 3.80 0.88
N GLU A 13 -10.94 4.65 -0.09
CA GLU A 13 -11.24 6.09 -0.04
C GLU A 13 -12.76 6.35 0.03
N GLY A 14 -13.57 5.55 -0.68
CA GLY A 14 -15.03 5.60 -0.62
C GLY A 14 -15.58 5.25 0.76
N GLU A 15 -15.07 4.19 1.40
CA GLU A 15 -15.45 3.83 2.77
C GLU A 15 -15.11 4.94 3.77
N VAL A 16 -13.89 5.50 3.69
CA VAL A 16 -13.47 6.61 4.54
C VAL A 16 -14.39 7.82 4.36
N ALA A 17 -14.77 8.13 3.13
CA ALA A 17 -15.67 9.24 2.85
C ALA A 17 -17.03 9.04 3.53
N VAL A 18 -17.64 7.86 3.40
CA VAL A 18 -18.92 7.53 4.04
C VAL A 18 -18.81 7.56 5.57
N ASN A 19 -17.76 6.97 6.12
CA ASN A 19 -17.54 6.97 7.57
C ASN A 19 -17.45 8.40 8.13
N ASN A 20 -16.68 9.27 7.48
CA ASN A 20 -16.56 10.65 7.91
C ASN A 20 -17.87 11.43 7.73
N MET A 21 -18.67 11.16 6.68
CA MET A 21 -20.02 11.74 6.52
C MET A 21 -20.96 11.36 7.67
N LEU A 22 -20.82 10.16 8.21
CA LEU A 22 -21.60 9.65 9.35
C LEU A 22 -21.02 10.07 10.72
N GLY A 23 -19.94 10.86 10.75
CA GLY A 23 -19.29 11.31 11.98
C GLY A 23 -18.31 10.30 12.60
N ASN A 24 -18.05 9.18 11.94
CA ASN A 24 -17.03 8.22 12.34
C ASN A 24 -15.66 8.67 11.81
N LYS A 25 -14.71 8.94 12.71
CA LYS A 25 -13.36 9.33 12.30
C LYS A 25 -12.67 8.17 11.61
N ASP A 26 -12.34 8.36 10.34
CA ASP A 26 -11.65 7.35 9.54
C ASP A 26 -10.64 7.99 8.58
N CYS A 27 -9.58 7.24 8.25
CA CYS A 27 -8.52 7.68 7.34
C CYS A 27 -7.91 6.52 6.55
N VAL A 28 -7.45 6.82 5.33
CA VAL A 28 -6.73 5.85 4.49
C VAL A 28 -5.25 5.81 4.89
N ASP A 29 -4.75 4.63 5.25
CA ASP A 29 -3.31 4.37 5.30
C ASP A 29 -2.82 3.95 3.91
N TYR A 30 -2.20 4.89 3.21
CA TYR A 30 -1.67 4.65 1.87
C TYR A 30 -0.45 3.73 1.82
N ASN A 31 0.25 3.53 2.95
CA ASN A 31 1.38 2.61 3.00
C ASN A 31 0.92 1.16 3.04
N ALA A 32 -0.33 0.93 3.48
CA ALA A 32 -0.96 -0.39 3.51
C ALA A 32 -1.64 -0.78 2.18
N ILE A 33 -1.58 0.07 1.15
CA ILE A 33 -2.17 -0.20 -0.17
C ILE A 33 -1.21 -1.05 -1.00
N PRO A 34 -1.57 -2.29 -1.38
CA PRO A 34 -0.71 -3.13 -2.19
C PRO A 34 -0.70 -2.71 -3.67
N SER A 35 0.40 -2.93 -4.36
CA SER A 35 0.49 -2.83 -5.82
C SER A 35 0.72 -4.22 -6.41
N VAL A 36 0.05 -4.53 -7.52
CA VAL A 36 0.07 -5.86 -8.16
C VAL A 36 0.24 -5.74 -9.67
N ILE A 37 1.11 -6.58 -10.23
CA ILE A 37 1.33 -6.78 -11.66
C ILE A 37 0.95 -8.23 -11.99
N TYR A 38 -0.12 -8.40 -12.77
CA TYR A 38 -0.72 -9.71 -13.10
C TYR A 38 -0.03 -10.41 -14.29
N THR A 39 1.30 -10.48 -14.28
CA THR A 39 2.10 -11.27 -15.23
C THR A 39 2.23 -12.72 -14.78
N ASN A 40 2.98 -13.54 -15.53
CA ASN A 40 3.36 -14.88 -15.10
C ASN A 40 4.90 -14.99 -15.04
N PRO A 41 5.52 -15.05 -13.84
CA PRO A 41 4.90 -15.02 -12.51
C PRO A 41 4.29 -13.64 -12.18
N GLU A 42 3.35 -13.65 -11.23
CA GLU A 42 2.76 -12.42 -10.69
C GLU A 42 3.75 -11.73 -9.75
N VAL A 43 3.63 -10.40 -9.63
CA VAL A 43 4.46 -9.60 -8.72
C VAL A 43 3.56 -8.70 -7.88
N ALA A 44 3.75 -8.72 -6.56
CA ALA A 44 3.03 -7.86 -5.64
C ALA A 44 3.99 -7.26 -4.60
N ALA A 45 3.68 -6.04 -4.15
CA ALA A 45 4.44 -5.35 -3.10
C ALA A 45 3.50 -4.46 -2.26
N VAL A 46 3.88 -4.19 -1.02
CA VAL A 46 3.18 -3.28 -0.10
C VAL A 46 4.19 -2.64 0.85
N GLY A 47 3.91 -1.42 1.31
CA GLY A 47 4.77 -0.70 2.24
C GLY A 47 5.98 -0.03 1.59
N GLU A 48 7.01 0.15 2.40
CA GLU A 48 8.25 0.82 1.99
C GLU A 48 9.17 -0.13 1.21
N THR A 49 9.91 0.42 0.26
CA THR A 49 11.01 -0.30 -0.36
C THR A 49 12.26 -0.20 0.52
N GLU A 50 13.20 -1.11 0.32
CA GLU A 50 14.50 -1.03 0.97
C GLU A 50 15.20 0.31 0.68
N GLU A 51 15.09 0.80 -0.55
CA GLU A 51 15.67 2.06 -0.97
C GLU A 51 15.06 3.25 -0.22
N THR A 52 13.73 3.34 -0.15
CA THR A 52 13.07 4.45 0.56
C THR A 52 13.29 4.36 2.07
N ALA A 53 13.35 3.16 2.64
CA ALA A 53 13.64 2.96 4.05
C ALA A 53 15.07 3.40 4.42
N LYS A 54 16.07 3.06 3.59
CA LYS A 54 17.45 3.51 3.77
C LYS A 54 17.60 5.02 3.62
N GLN A 55 16.90 5.64 2.65
CA GLN A 55 16.90 7.09 2.49
C GLN A 55 16.32 7.83 3.71
N LYS A 56 15.38 7.21 4.43
CA LYS A 56 14.82 7.72 5.69
C LYS A 56 15.72 7.48 6.92
N GLY A 57 16.88 6.86 6.74
CA GLY A 57 17.80 6.53 7.84
C GLY A 57 17.29 5.43 8.76
N LEU A 58 16.38 4.58 8.28
CA LEU A 58 15.89 3.44 9.04
C LEU A 58 16.93 2.30 9.02
N ASP A 59 17.03 1.56 10.12
CA ASP A 59 17.78 0.31 10.16
C ASP A 59 16.94 -0.80 9.52
N VAL A 60 17.46 -1.43 8.45
CA VAL A 60 16.70 -2.35 7.59
C VAL A 60 17.40 -3.71 7.53
N SER A 61 16.69 -4.77 7.91
CA SER A 61 17.11 -6.17 7.72
C SER A 61 16.32 -6.82 6.57
N ILE A 62 17.01 -7.47 5.64
CA ILE A 62 16.42 -8.08 4.44
C ILE A 62 16.43 -9.60 4.57
N LYS A 63 15.32 -10.24 4.21
CA LYS A 63 15.18 -11.70 4.16
C LYS A 63 14.51 -12.08 2.85
N THR A 64 15.08 -13.07 2.16
CA THR A 64 14.55 -13.58 0.89
C THR A 64 14.35 -15.09 1.03
N ALA A 65 13.19 -15.58 0.60
CA ALA A 65 12.88 -17.00 0.54
C ALA A 65 12.46 -17.35 -0.89
N PRO A 66 13.03 -18.41 -1.50
CA PRO A 66 12.60 -18.84 -2.83
C PRO A 66 11.22 -19.51 -2.77
N LEU A 67 10.41 -19.26 -3.78
CA LEU A 67 9.22 -20.07 -4.06
C LEU A 67 9.71 -21.41 -4.63
N ARG A 68 9.22 -22.52 -4.05
CA ARG A 68 9.62 -23.89 -4.45
C ARG A 68 9.13 -24.24 -5.84
#